data_AF-A0A4V2WN55-F1
#
_entry.id   AF-A0A4V2WN55-F1
#
_cell.length_a   1.000
_cell.length_b   1.000
_cell.length_c   1.000
_cell.angle_alpha   90.00
_cell.angle_beta   90.00
_cell.angle_gamma   90.00
#
_symmetry.space_group_name_H-M   'P 1'
#
loop_
_entity.id
_entity.type
_entity.pdbx_description
1 polymer ?
#
loop_
_entity_poly.entity_id
_entity_poly.type
_entity_poly.pdbx_seq_one_letter_code
_entity_poly.pdbx_strand_id
1 'polypeptide(L)'
;MKNVLFLLALALPFAGGAQAIDSIQVPARVVYKYSAPALVEQAKAKLRRELSGTADYSLAEGVLFIGPGLWQRYGRIAALAAIPGGNMTILFDGEKLSGKMTQDKDGFLKVWNQVRAEVKDQPYTLRKATYQELDYYWSVINFDIEEPLLIADAGAHRYILQLSKDLRLLWLDEVPAR
;
A
#
# COMPACT_ATOMS: atom_id res chain seq x y z
N MET A 1 -43.60 33.23 44.44
CA MET A 1 -43.61 32.44 43.19
C MET A 1 -42.97 33.25 42.08
N LYS A 2 -41.76 32.86 41.64
CA LYS A 2 -41.25 33.06 40.27
C LYS A 2 -39.90 32.36 40.19
N ASN A 3 -39.95 31.10 39.77
CA ASN A 3 -38.76 30.32 39.45
C ASN A 3 -38.16 30.90 38.16
N VAL A 4 -36.99 31.50 38.25
CA VAL A 4 -36.20 31.86 37.06
C VAL A 4 -35.33 30.65 36.75
N LEU A 5 -35.73 29.88 35.75
CA LEU A 5 -34.95 28.78 35.18
C LEU A 5 -33.76 29.40 34.43
N PHE A 6 -32.54 29.19 34.94
CA PHE A 6 -31.31 29.47 34.19
C PHE A 6 -31.06 28.31 33.21
N LEU A 7 -31.36 28.50 31.93
CA LEU A 7 -30.97 27.60 30.85
C LEU A 7 -29.50 27.88 30.50
N LEU A 8 -28.60 27.11 31.09
CA LEU A 8 -27.18 27.09 30.72
C LEU A 8 -27.04 26.27 29.43
N ALA A 9 -27.09 26.93 28.27
CA ALA A 9 -26.76 26.30 27.01
C ALA A 9 -25.24 26.03 26.97
N LEU A 10 -24.83 24.79 27.27
CA LEU A 10 -23.48 24.32 26.98
C LEU A 10 -23.28 24.32 25.46
N ALA A 11 -22.64 25.37 24.94
CA ALA A 11 -22.03 25.34 23.63
C ALA A 11 -20.85 24.36 23.69
N LEU A 12 -21.09 23.09 23.38
CA LEU A 12 -20.02 22.15 23.08
C LEU A 12 -19.31 22.67 21.83
N PRO A 13 -17.99 22.94 21.88
CA PRO A 13 -17.25 23.17 20.66
C PRO A 13 -17.28 21.85 19.87
N PHE A 14 -18.08 21.83 18.80
CA PHE A 14 -17.86 20.88 17.71
C PHE A 14 -16.46 21.17 17.18
N ALA A 15 -15.46 20.47 17.74
CA ALA A 15 -14.18 20.30 17.09
C ALA A 15 -14.44 19.45 15.86
N GLY A 16 -14.98 20.08 14.81
CA GLY A 16 -14.89 19.58 13.46
C GLY A 16 -13.42 19.54 13.16
N GLY A 17 -12.77 18.41 13.45
CA GLY A 17 -11.46 18.12 12.92
C GLY A 17 -11.61 18.14 11.41
N ALA A 18 -11.30 19.27 10.79
CA ALA A 18 -11.02 19.32 9.37
C ALA A 18 -9.88 18.32 9.18
N GLN A 19 -10.21 17.12 8.71
CA GLN A 19 -9.20 16.16 8.30
C GLN A 19 -8.37 16.88 7.27
N ALA A 20 -7.11 17.19 7.61
CA ALA A 20 -6.14 17.61 6.62
C ALA A 20 -6.12 16.51 5.56
N ILE A 21 -6.67 16.81 4.39
CA ILE A 21 -6.59 15.92 3.26
C ILE A 21 -5.11 15.93 2.91
N ASP A 22 -4.39 14.84 3.19
CA ASP A 22 -3.01 14.65 2.76
C ASP A 22 -2.98 14.79 1.22
N SER A 23 -2.68 16.00 0.75
CA SER A 23 -2.51 16.32 -0.65
C SER A 23 -1.12 15.87 -1.08
N ILE A 24 -1.05 15.09 -2.15
CA ILE A 24 0.22 14.63 -2.73
C ILE A 24 0.54 15.43 -3.99
N GLN A 25 1.82 15.55 -4.29
CA GLN A 25 2.27 16.05 -5.59
C GLN A 25 2.26 14.90 -6.59
N VAL A 26 1.34 14.95 -7.55
CA VAL A 26 1.21 13.95 -8.61
C VAL A 26 1.99 14.41 -9.85
N PRO A 27 2.86 13.58 -10.45
CA PRO A 27 3.49 13.92 -11.72
C PRO A 27 2.46 14.15 -12.83
N ALA A 28 2.68 15.15 -13.69
CA ALA A 28 1.69 15.59 -14.67
C ALA A 28 1.23 14.48 -15.65
N ARG A 29 2.08 13.47 -15.89
CA ARG A 29 1.80 12.32 -16.76
C ARG A 29 0.98 11.20 -16.09
N VAL A 30 0.78 11.28 -14.78
CA VAL A 30 0.17 10.23 -13.97
C VAL A 30 -1.33 10.47 -13.86
N VAL A 31 -2.13 9.49 -14.29
CA VAL A 31 -3.56 9.47 -14.00
C VAL A 31 -3.75 8.90 -12.60
N TYR A 32 -4.06 9.78 -11.63
CA TYR A 32 -4.21 9.43 -10.22
C TYR A 32 -5.66 9.62 -9.74
N LYS A 33 -6.30 8.54 -9.28
CA LYS A 33 -7.66 8.54 -8.77
C LYS A 33 -7.67 8.44 -7.24
N TYR A 34 -8.06 9.55 -6.60
CA TYR A 34 -8.24 9.60 -5.16
C TYR A 34 -9.43 8.75 -4.71
N SER A 35 -9.32 8.23 -3.49
CA SER A 35 -10.41 7.55 -2.80
C SER A 35 -10.93 8.41 -1.64
N ALA A 36 -12.04 8.01 -1.03
CA ALA A 36 -12.51 8.66 0.20
C ALA A 36 -11.43 8.53 1.29
N PRO A 37 -11.12 9.59 2.07
CA PRO A 37 -10.13 9.52 3.15
C PRO A 37 -10.36 8.36 4.14
N ALA A 38 -11.64 8.07 4.42
CA ALA A 38 -12.03 6.95 5.26
C ALA A 38 -11.55 5.58 4.72
N LEU A 39 -11.53 5.38 3.41
CA LEU A 39 -11.04 4.13 2.80
C LEU A 39 -9.53 4.00 2.95
N VAL A 40 -8.78 5.09 2.77
CA VAL A 40 -7.32 5.12 2.99
C VAL A 40 -6.98 4.80 4.45
N GLU A 41 -7.71 5.36 5.41
CA GLU A 41 -7.48 5.05 6.83
C GLU A 41 -7.85 3.61 7.19
N GLN A 42 -8.91 3.05 6.59
CA GLN A 42 -9.22 1.62 6.71
C GLN A 42 -8.10 0.74 6.15
N ALA A 43 -7.54 1.11 4.98
CA ALA A 43 -6.40 0.43 4.38
C ALA A 43 -5.17 0.46 5.31
N LYS A 44 -4.82 1.64 5.85
CA LYS A 44 -3.73 1.79 6.83
C LYS A 44 -3.96 0.90 8.06
N ALA A 45 -5.16 0.88 8.62
CA ALA A 45 -5.48 0.06 9.79
C ALA A 45 -5.35 -1.44 9.50
N LYS A 46 -5.80 -1.89 8.32
CA LYS A 46 -5.69 -3.29 7.89
C LYS A 46 -4.23 -3.70 7.66
N LEU A 47 -3.47 -2.89 6.93
CA LEU A 47 -2.04 -3.12 6.69
C LEU A 47 -1.26 -3.16 8.00
N ARG A 48 -1.56 -2.28 8.97
CA ARG A 48 -0.91 -2.32 10.29
C ARG A 48 -1.13 -3.66 10.98
N ARG A 49 -2.37 -4.16 11.03
CA ARG A 49 -2.67 -5.46 11.64
C ARG A 49 -1.91 -6.59 10.97
N GLU A 50 -1.83 -6.57 9.64
CA GLU A 50 -1.13 -7.60 8.87
C GLU A 50 0.39 -7.54 9.03
N LEU A 51 0.99 -6.35 9.08
CA LEU A 51 2.44 -6.15 9.17
C LEU A 51 3.00 -6.34 10.58
N SER A 52 2.31 -5.85 11.62
CA SER A 52 2.83 -5.86 13.01
C SER A 52 2.11 -6.81 13.96
N GLY A 53 1.02 -7.45 13.54
CA GLY A 53 0.24 -8.38 14.36
C GLY A 53 0.32 -9.83 13.88
N THR A 54 -0.57 -10.67 14.42
CA THR A 54 -0.88 -11.97 13.83
C THR A 54 -1.62 -11.73 12.53
N ALA A 55 -0.97 -11.99 11.39
CA ALA A 55 -1.63 -11.88 10.09
C ALA A 55 -2.80 -12.85 9.99
N ASP A 56 -3.95 -12.32 9.60
CA ASP A 56 -5.13 -13.10 9.21
C ASP A 56 -5.14 -13.36 7.69
N TYR A 57 -4.16 -12.80 6.96
CA TYR A 57 -3.99 -12.90 5.52
C TYR A 57 -5.21 -12.39 4.75
N SER A 58 -5.97 -11.48 5.36
CA SER A 58 -7.17 -10.89 4.76
C SER A 58 -6.85 -9.89 3.65
N LEU A 59 -5.57 -9.64 3.37
CA LEU A 59 -5.13 -8.93 2.15
C LEU A 59 -5.12 -9.82 0.90
N ALA A 60 -5.09 -11.14 1.07
CA ALA A 60 -5.05 -12.07 -0.04
C ALA A 60 -6.35 -12.01 -0.86
N GLU A 61 -6.19 -11.86 -2.16
CA GLU A 61 -7.22 -12.02 -3.19
C GLU A 61 -6.56 -12.57 -4.44
N GLY A 62 -7.20 -13.55 -5.07
CA GLY A 62 -6.82 -14.15 -6.36
C GLY A 62 -5.34 -14.01 -6.73
N VAL A 63 -5.05 -12.95 -7.48
CA VAL A 63 -3.75 -12.64 -8.05
C VAL A 63 -3.08 -11.47 -7.32
N LEU A 64 -1.79 -11.62 -6.96
CA LEU A 64 -0.92 -10.51 -6.53
C LEU A 64 0.18 -10.31 -7.57
N PHE A 65 0.31 -9.08 -8.06
CA PHE A 65 1.45 -8.67 -8.88
C PHE A 65 2.62 -8.23 -8.00
N ILE A 66 3.81 -8.67 -8.37
CA ILE A 66 5.09 -8.34 -7.72
C ILE A 66 5.92 -7.58 -8.74
N GLY A 67 6.09 -6.29 -8.46
CA GLY A 67 6.80 -5.37 -9.33
C GLY A 67 8.30 -5.67 -9.42
N PRO A 68 8.99 -5.01 -10.37
CA PRO A 68 10.35 -5.37 -10.72
C PRO A 68 11.36 -4.95 -9.65
N GLY A 69 11.13 -3.84 -8.95
CA GLY A 69 11.99 -3.38 -7.87
C GLY A 69 12.11 -4.42 -6.76
N LEU A 70 10.98 -4.97 -6.30
CA LEU A 70 10.97 -6.02 -5.29
C LEU A 70 11.48 -7.35 -5.84
N TRP A 71 11.07 -7.71 -7.06
CA TRP A 71 11.42 -9.01 -7.64
C TRP A 71 12.91 -9.18 -7.91
N GLN A 72 13.67 -8.10 -8.12
CA GLN A 72 15.12 -8.16 -8.20
C GLN A 72 15.76 -8.79 -6.94
N ARG A 73 15.17 -8.58 -5.76
CA ARG A 73 15.60 -9.24 -4.52
C ARG A 73 14.86 -10.55 -4.31
N TYR A 74 13.54 -10.55 -4.40
CA TYR A 74 12.71 -11.70 -4.02
C TYR A 74 12.90 -12.88 -4.97
N GLY A 75 13.17 -12.64 -6.25
CA GLY A 75 13.50 -13.67 -7.23
C GLY A 75 14.82 -14.40 -6.95
N ARG A 76 15.65 -13.91 -6.03
CA ARG A 76 16.88 -14.57 -5.57
C ARG A 76 16.66 -15.45 -4.33
N ILE A 77 15.48 -15.38 -3.72
CA ILE A 77 15.11 -16.20 -2.57
C ILE A 77 14.52 -17.51 -3.10
N ALA A 78 15.20 -18.63 -2.88
CA ALA A 78 14.84 -19.93 -3.47
C ALA A 78 13.36 -20.31 -3.25
N ALA A 79 12.83 -20.09 -2.05
CA ALA A 79 11.44 -20.37 -1.72
C ALA A 79 10.42 -19.53 -2.51
N LEU A 80 10.76 -18.28 -2.86
CA LEU A 80 9.89 -17.39 -3.63
C LEU A 80 10.07 -17.61 -5.14
N ALA A 81 11.30 -17.84 -5.60
CA ALA A 81 11.60 -18.18 -6.99
C ALA A 81 10.89 -19.48 -7.43
N ALA A 82 10.67 -20.41 -6.50
CA ALA A 82 9.97 -21.66 -6.73
C ALA A 82 8.44 -21.53 -6.83
N ILE A 83 7.85 -20.34 -6.64
CA ILE A 83 6.41 -20.14 -6.87
C ILE A 83 6.10 -20.44 -8.36
N PRO A 84 5.16 -21.34 -8.66
CA PRO A 84 4.89 -21.78 -10.03
C PRO A 84 4.24 -20.67 -10.86
N GLY A 85 4.52 -20.67 -12.17
CA GLY A 85 3.88 -19.77 -13.12
C GLY A 85 4.16 -18.28 -12.87
N GLY A 86 3.30 -17.42 -13.40
CA GLY A 86 3.27 -15.99 -13.09
C GLY A 86 4.55 -15.19 -13.40
N ASN A 87 5.44 -15.68 -14.25
CA ASN A 87 6.61 -14.90 -14.67
C ASN A 87 6.13 -13.72 -15.53
N MET A 88 6.50 -12.51 -15.13
CA MET A 88 6.08 -11.27 -15.80
C MET A 88 7.30 -10.57 -16.39
N THR A 89 7.14 -10.00 -17.59
CA THR A 89 8.12 -9.08 -18.19
C THR A 89 7.47 -7.72 -18.31
N ILE A 90 8.07 -6.72 -17.67
CA ILE A 90 7.64 -5.32 -17.71
C ILE A 90 8.58 -4.59 -18.67
N LEU A 91 8.02 -3.83 -19.60
CA LEU A 91 8.78 -2.99 -20.51
C LEU A 91 8.88 -1.59 -19.89
N PHE A 92 10.09 -1.16 -19.56
CA PHE A 92 10.37 0.16 -18.98
C PHE A 92 11.51 0.80 -19.77
N ASP A 93 11.25 1.95 -20.40
CA ASP A 93 12.22 2.68 -21.25
C ASP A 93 12.94 1.80 -22.30
N GLY A 94 12.21 0.81 -22.85
CA GLY A 94 12.74 -0.16 -23.82
C GLY A 94 13.51 -1.33 -23.20
N GLU A 95 13.74 -1.31 -21.89
CA GLU A 95 14.33 -2.42 -21.13
C GLU A 95 13.27 -3.44 -20.69
N LYS A 96 13.72 -4.69 -20.53
CA LYS A 96 12.89 -5.79 -20.00
C LYS A 96 13.22 -6.01 -18.53
N LEU A 97 12.32 -5.60 -17.66
CA LEU A 97 12.40 -5.86 -16.24
C LEU A 97 11.60 -7.12 -15.88
N SER A 98 12.15 -7.95 -15.00
CA SER A 98 11.47 -9.16 -14.53
C SER A 98 10.58 -8.83 -13.33
N GLY A 99 9.35 -9.30 -13.35
CA GLY A 99 8.45 -9.32 -12.22
C GLY A 99 7.85 -10.71 -12.00
N LYS A 100 6.95 -10.82 -11.03
CA LYS A 100 6.27 -12.08 -10.71
C LYS A 100 4.80 -11.82 -10.41
N MET A 101 4.00 -12.86 -10.50
CA MET A 101 2.60 -12.86 -10.15
C MET A 101 2.31 -14.13 -9.34
N THR A 102 1.67 -14.01 -8.19
CA THR A 102 1.12 -15.17 -7.48
C THR A 102 -0.30 -15.40 -7.97
N GLN A 103 -0.71 -16.66 -8.17
CA GLN A 103 -2.02 -17.00 -8.72
C GLN A 103 -2.95 -17.68 -7.71
N ASP A 104 -2.43 -17.93 -6.50
CA ASP A 104 -3.15 -18.58 -5.43
C ASP A 104 -2.74 -18.01 -4.06
N LYS A 105 -3.46 -18.46 -3.04
CA LYS A 105 -3.23 -18.06 -1.66
C LYS A 105 -1.86 -18.53 -1.13
N ASP A 106 -1.34 -19.67 -1.56
CA ASP A 106 -0.06 -20.19 -1.08
C ASP A 106 1.11 -19.29 -1.54
N GLY A 107 1.12 -18.92 -2.82
CA GLY A 107 2.07 -17.97 -3.37
C GLY A 107 1.98 -16.61 -2.68
N PHE A 108 0.77 -16.10 -2.46
CA PHE A 108 0.56 -14.86 -1.70
C PHE A 108 1.18 -14.96 -0.30
N LEU A 109 0.86 -16.02 0.45
CA LEU A 109 1.35 -16.23 1.81
C LEU A 109 2.88 -16.26 1.87
N LYS A 110 3.54 -16.92 0.92
CA LYS A 110 5.01 -16.98 0.83
C LYS A 110 5.62 -15.58 0.69
N VAL A 111 5.10 -14.79 -0.23
CA VAL A 111 5.61 -13.43 -0.51
C VAL A 111 5.28 -12.49 0.64
N TRP A 112 4.05 -12.51 1.15
CA TRP A 112 3.63 -11.65 2.24
C TRP A 112 4.38 -11.95 3.54
N ASN A 113 4.64 -13.22 3.83
CA ASN A 113 5.45 -13.59 4.99
C ASN A 113 6.91 -13.13 4.88
N GLN A 114 7.47 -13.05 3.68
CA GLN A 114 8.78 -12.43 3.48
C GLN A 114 8.73 -10.93 3.81
N VAL A 115 7.75 -10.19 3.30
CA VAL A 115 7.57 -8.75 3.63
C VAL A 115 7.44 -8.56 5.13
N ARG A 116 6.57 -9.36 5.78
CA ARG A 116 6.37 -9.30 7.23
C ARG A 116 7.65 -9.60 7.99
N ALA A 117 8.43 -10.59 7.58
CA ALA A 117 9.71 -10.89 8.21
C ALA A 117 10.71 -9.73 8.10
N GLU A 118 10.70 -8.98 7.00
CA GLU A 118 11.56 -7.81 6.77
C GLU A 118 11.06 -6.55 7.50
N VAL A 119 9.78 -6.49 7.90
CA VAL A 119 9.18 -5.31 8.56
C VAL A 119 8.99 -5.47 10.07
N LYS A 120 8.69 -6.69 10.56
CA LYS A 120 8.19 -6.94 11.93
C LYS A 120 9.08 -6.43 13.07
N ASP A 121 10.39 -6.41 12.87
CA ASP A 121 11.37 -6.11 13.93
C ASP A 121 11.91 -4.67 13.84
N GLN A 122 11.26 -3.81 13.05
CA GLN A 122 11.67 -2.43 12.88
C GLN A 122 10.48 -1.45 12.84
N PRO A 123 10.69 -0.18 13.24
CA PRO A 123 9.68 0.83 13.06
C PRO A 123 9.42 1.05 11.58
N TYR A 124 8.15 1.20 11.22
CA TYR A 124 7.74 1.60 9.88
C TYR A 124 6.60 2.60 9.94
N THR A 125 6.43 3.36 8.86
CA THR A 125 5.29 4.26 8.69
C THR A 125 4.46 3.83 7.49
N LEU A 126 3.14 4.04 7.56
CA LEU A 126 2.25 3.94 6.41
C LEU A 126 1.86 5.35 5.97
N ARG A 127 2.36 5.76 4.81
CA ARG A 127 2.17 7.11 4.26
C ARG A 127 1.75 7.04 2.80
N LYS A 128 1.27 8.18 2.27
CA LYS A 128 1.10 8.30 0.82
C LYS A 128 2.46 8.34 0.12
N ALA A 129 2.47 7.97 -1.15
CA ALA A 129 3.66 8.03 -1.99
C ALA A 129 4.10 9.48 -2.25
N THR A 130 5.41 9.69 -2.32
CA THR A 130 6.01 10.94 -2.78
C THR A 130 5.93 11.05 -4.30
N TYR A 131 6.23 12.24 -4.84
CA TYR A 131 6.26 12.46 -6.29
C TYR A 131 7.13 11.43 -7.02
N GLN A 132 8.35 11.17 -6.54
CA GLN A 132 9.29 10.28 -7.24
C GLN A 132 8.90 8.80 -7.09
N GLU A 133 8.27 8.44 -5.99
CA GLU A 133 7.72 7.08 -5.81
C GLU A 133 6.53 6.85 -6.74
N LEU A 134 5.67 7.85 -6.93
CA LEU A 134 4.58 7.80 -7.91
C LEU A 134 5.10 7.76 -9.35
N ASP A 135 6.13 8.56 -9.66
CA ASP A 135 6.70 8.61 -11.01
C ASP A 135 7.34 7.27 -11.40
N TYR A 136 8.06 6.64 -10.48
CA TYR A 136 8.53 5.26 -10.65
C TYR A 136 7.36 4.28 -10.77
N TYR A 137 6.39 4.34 -9.85
CA TYR A 137 5.32 3.35 -9.85
C TYR A 137 4.51 3.39 -11.15
N TRP A 138 4.22 4.59 -11.65
CA TRP A 138 3.55 4.80 -12.93
C TRP A 138 4.31 4.21 -14.12
N SER A 139 5.64 4.11 -14.04
CA SER A 139 6.44 3.60 -15.15
C SER A 139 6.51 2.08 -15.23
N VAL A 140 6.07 1.37 -14.19
CA VAL A 140 6.15 -0.11 -14.12
C VAL A 140 4.79 -0.81 -14.11
N ILE A 141 3.69 -0.05 -14.01
CA ILE A 141 2.33 -0.58 -14.08
C ILE A 141 1.69 -0.34 -15.44
N ASN A 142 0.65 -1.11 -15.74
CA ASN A 142 -0.12 -1.04 -17.00
C ASN A 142 -1.58 -0.62 -16.79
N PHE A 143 -1.88 0.07 -15.69
CA PHE A 143 -3.23 0.52 -15.30
C PHE A 143 -3.15 1.85 -14.55
N ASP A 144 -4.29 2.55 -14.42
CA ASP A 144 -4.39 3.81 -13.67
C ASP A 144 -4.07 3.63 -12.18
N ILE A 145 -3.40 4.61 -11.56
CA ILE A 145 -3.20 4.57 -10.11
C ILE A 145 -4.52 4.94 -9.42
N GLU A 146 -5.09 4.00 -8.68
CA GLU A 146 -6.30 4.18 -7.88
C GLU A 146 -5.98 3.94 -6.41
N GLU A 147 -6.36 4.88 -5.55
CA GLU A 147 -6.25 4.69 -4.10
C GLU A 147 -7.20 3.58 -3.60
N PRO A 148 -6.79 2.79 -2.58
CA PRO A 148 -5.64 3.05 -1.69
C PRO A 148 -4.27 2.62 -2.25
N LEU A 149 -3.37 3.59 -2.39
CA LEU A 149 -1.94 3.37 -2.64
C LEU A 149 -1.16 3.90 -1.44
N LEU A 150 -0.39 3.03 -0.80
CA LEU A 150 0.37 3.36 0.40
C LEU A 150 1.81 2.90 0.27
N ILE A 151 2.72 3.64 0.91
CA ILE A 151 4.10 3.25 1.11
C ILE A 151 4.25 2.76 2.55
N ALA A 152 4.71 1.51 2.71
CA ALA A 152 5.26 1.04 3.99
C ALA A 152 6.75 1.37 4.02
N ASP A 153 7.08 2.47 4.68
CA ASP A 153 8.43 2.98 4.82
C ASP A 153 9.07 2.42 6.09
N ALA A 154 9.94 1.42 5.92
CA ALA A 154 10.63 0.71 6.98
C ALA A 154 12.15 0.99 6.93
N GLY A 155 12.53 2.22 6.55
CA GLY A 155 13.93 2.64 6.45
C GLY A 155 14.65 2.04 5.25
N ALA A 156 15.26 0.87 5.44
CA ALA A 156 16.02 0.19 4.38
C ALA A 156 15.12 -0.25 3.20
N HIS A 157 13.83 -0.47 3.47
CA HIS A 157 12.86 -0.91 2.49
C HIS A 157 11.67 0.06 2.46
N ARG A 158 11.23 0.41 1.26
CA ARG A 158 10.00 1.18 1.03
C ARG A 158 9.11 0.38 0.10
N TYR A 159 8.11 -0.28 0.68
CA TYR A 159 7.19 -1.11 -0.08
C TYR A 159 6.06 -0.27 -0.65
N ILE A 160 5.81 -0.42 -1.94
CA ILE A 160 4.65 0.14 -2.62
C ILE A 160 3.51 -0.88 -2.51
N LEU A 161 2.39 -0.47 -1.93
CA LEU A 161 1.25 -1.31 -1.63
C LEU A 161 0.01 -0.70 -2.29
N GLN A 162 -0.42 -1.24 -3.44
CA GLN A 162 -1.70 -0.85 -4.03
C GLN A 162 -2.77 -1.86 -3.67
N LEU A 163 -3.85 -1.35 -3.07
CA LEU A 163 -5.00 -2.14 -2.65
C LEU A 163 -6.20 -1.88 -3.57
N SER A 164 -7.03 -2.90 -3.74
CA SER A 164 -8.37 -2.77 -4.30
C SER A 164 -9.28 -1.98 -3.36
N LYS A 165 -10.46 -1.60 -3.84
CA LYS A 165 -11.50 -0.96 -3.03
C LYS A 165 -12.01 -1.86 -1.89
N ASP A 166 -11.90 -3.18 -2.07
CA ASP A 166 -12.21 -4.19 -1.05
C ASP A 166 -11.02 -4.46 -0.10
N LEU A 167 -9.99 -3.61 -0.15
CA LEU A 167 -8.80 -3.65 0.68
C LEU A 167 -7.98 -4.93 0.52
N ARG A 168 -7.93 -5.46 -0.70
CA ARG A 168 -7.08 -6.61 -1.06
C ARG A 168 -5.83 -6.11 -1.77
N LEU A 169 -4.69 -6.75 -1.55
CA LEU A 169 -3.43 -6.30 -2.13
C LEU A 169 -3.34 -6.75 -3.59
N LEU A 170 -3.32 -5.79 -4.52
CA LEU A 170 -3.27 -6.04 -5.96
C LEU A 170 -1.83 -5.99 -6.49
N TRP A 171 -1.07 -5.00 -6.05
CA TRP A 171 0.32 -4.81 -6.46
C TRP A 171 1.20 -4.55 -5.25
N LEU A 172 2.32 -5.26 -5.23
CA LEU A 172 3.39 -5.13 -4.26
C LEU A 172 4.69 -4.86 -4.99
N ASP A 173 5.41 -3.81 -4.63
CA ASP A 173 6.74 -3.54 -5.15
C ASP A 173 7.63 -2.89 -4.10
N GLU A 174 8.87 -2.63 -4.47
CA GLU A 174 9.84 -1.90 -3.68
C GLU A 174 10.31 -0.68 -4.47
N VAL A 175 10.34 0.47 -3.82
CA VAL A 175 10.93 1.67 -4.41
C VAL A 175 12.42 1.41 -4.64
N PRO A 176 12.94 1.55 -5.87
CA PRO A 176 14.34 1.30 -6.16
C PRO A 176 15.28 2.15 -5.27
N ALA A 177 16.40 1.55 -4.88
CA ALA A 177 17.52 2.33 -4.34
C ALA A 177 18.02 3.28 -5.45
N ARG A 178 18.21 4.56 -5.11
CA ARG A 178 18.83 5.53 -6.01
C ARG A 178 20.34 5.37 -6.02
#